data_AF-A0A2M9MKW0-F1
#
_entry.id   AF-A0A2M9MKW0-F1
#
_cell.length_a   1.000
_cell.length_b   1.000
_cell.length_c   1.000
_cell.angle_alpha   90.00
_cell.angle_beta   90.00
_cell.angle_gamma   90.00
#
_symmetry.space_group_name_H-M   'P 1'
#
loop_
_entity.id
_entity.type
_entity.pdbx_description
1 polymer ?
#
loop_
_entity_poly.entity_id
_entity_poly.type
_entity_poly.pdbx_seq_one_letter_code
_entity_poly.pdbx_strand_id
1 'polypeptide(L)'
;MSRVSCDIIQDLLPLYYDDVCSADTKALVEGHLADCPDCREVLSHMSSPMPLPAQTIEQNKQEGAGLQQVAAQWSRTKWISFSKGLLITCLAVGLLFLVYVGLFKWNITSVPTRVMQVSDISQLKDGRIVYHVKMTDGYNVNQASIDSDADGNLYMTPKRPIIKSKKFANMGLSNMYYFNDIKERNAYEKSFGEGVQIKALYLGTPDDRILIWEQGMELPAASESVEMQFNSEENDSKRPPG
;
A
#
# COMPACT_ATOMS: atom_id res chain seq x y z
N MET A 1 26.78 48.22 62.45
CA MET A 1 26.33 47.08 61.61
C MET A 1 27.03 45.85 62.13
N SER A 2 26.26 44.83 62.51
CA SER A 2 26.73 43.59 63.14
C SER A 2 27.70 42.87 62.21
N ARG A 3 28.99 42.84 62.57
CA ARG A 3 29.97 41.98 61.88
C ARG A 3 29.63 40.54 62.25
N VAL A 4 29.08 39.80 61.29
CA VAL A 4 28.90 38.34 61.40
C VAL A 4 30.26 37.72 61.65
N SER A 5 30.35 36.77 62.59
CA SER A 5 31.62 36.14 62.93
C SER A 5 32.14 35.29 61.78
N CYS A 6 33.47 35.17 61.68
CA CYS A 6 34.11 34.34 60.66
C CYS A 6 33.62 32.88 60.73
N ASP A 7 33.33 32.36 61.93
CA ASP A 7 32.85 30.99 62.12
C ASP A 7 31.52 30.74 61.38
N ILE A 8 30.56 31.65 61.52
CA ILE A 8 29.26 31.56 60.82
C ILE A 8 29.47 31.64 59.30
N ILE A 9 30.40 32.47 58.85
CA ILE A 9 30.69 32.59 57.42
C ILE A 9 31.32 31.31 56.90
N GLN A 10 32.30 30.74 57.62
CA GLN A 10 32.95 29.48 57.26
C GLN A 10 31.98 28.30 57.21
N ASP A 11 31.02 28.22 58.14
CA ASP A 11 29.96 27.22 58.13
C ASP A 11 29.05 27.34 56.88
N LEU A 12 28.89 28.56 56.36
CA LEU A 12 28.08 28.85 55.18
C LEU A 12 28.86 28.75 53.85
N LEU A 13 30.20 28.73 53.89
CA LEU A 13 31.04 28.68 52.67
C LEU A 13 30.77 27.46 51.78
N PRO A 14 30.56 26.23 52.28
CA PRO A 14 30.25 25.08 51.42
C PRO A 14 28.94 25.27 50.65
N LEU A 15 27.90 25.77 51.33
CA LEU A 15 26.59 26.03 50.73
C LEU A 15 26.65 27.20 49.72
N TYR A 16 27.48 28.20 50.01
CA TYR A 16 27.77 29.29 49.10
C TYR A 16 28.55 28.81 47.86
N TYR A 17 29.53 27.92 48.03
CA TYR A 17 30.32 27.33 46.95
C TYR A 17 29.45 26.48 46.01
N ASP A 18 28.53 25.69 46.56
CA ASP A 18 27.57 24.89 45.80
C ASP A 18 26.42 25.73 45.18
N ASP A 19 26.42 27.06 45.38
CA ASP A 19 25.41 28.03 44.90
C ASP A 19 23.97 27.69 45.31
N VAL A 20 23.78 27.07 46.48
CA VAL A 20 22.47 26.67 47.03
C VAL A 20 21.94 27.62 48.13
N CYS A 21 22.69 28.67 48.44
CA CYS A 21 22.28 29.71 49.39
C CYS A 21 21.16 30.61 48.83
N SER A 22 20.32 31.15 49.72
CA SER A 22 19.37 32.21 49.34
C SER A 22 20.12 33.52 48.99
N ALA A 23 19.47 34.41 48.24
CA ALA A 23 20.05 35.70 47.84
C ALA A 23 20.53 36.54 49.05
N ASP A 24 19.76 36.52 50.15
CA ASP A 24 20.10 37.25 51.37
C ASP A 24 21.35 36.68 52.05
N THR A 25 21.47 35.34 52.12
CA THR A 25 22.66 34.67 52.66
C THR A 25 23.87 34.88 51.76
N LYS A 26 23.67 34.90 50.43
CA LYS A 26 24.74 35.16 49.45
C LYS A 26 25.32 36.57 49.60
N ALA A 27 24.47 37.59 49.66
CA ALA A 27 24.89 38.98 49.85
C ALA A 27 25.63 39.19 51.20
N LEU A 28 25.20 38.47 52.25
CA LEU A 28 25.85 38.48 53.55
C LEU A 28 27.25 37.88 53.51
N VAL A 29 27.42 36.72 52.84
CA VAL A 29 28.73 36.07 52.68
C VAL A 29 29.66 36.90 51.79
N GLU A 30 29.19 37.43 50.67
CA GLU A 30 29.96 38.32 49.77
C GLU A 30 30.44 39.59 50.49
N GLY A 31 29.57 40.19 51.31
CA GLY A 31 29.92 41.36 52.12
C GLY A 31 31.04 41.07 53.12
N HIS A 32 31.04 39.89 53.74
CA HIS A 32 32.11 39.50 54.67
C HIS A 32 33.42 39.14 53.93
N LEU A 33 33.32 38.45 52.79
CA LEU A 33 34.47 38.08 51.96
C LEU A 33 35.22 39.29 51.37
N ALA A 34 34.55 40.43 51.21
CA ALA A 34 35.18 41.67 50.78
C ALA A 34 36.23 42.18 51.80
N ASP A 35 35.92 42.04 53.09
CA ASP A 35 36.69 42.63 54.19
C ASP A 35 37.55 41.62 54.98
N CYS A 36 37.32 40.30 54.82
CA CYS A 36 38.04 39.25 55.54
C CYS A 36 38.92 38.39 54.59
N PRO A 37 40.26 38.48 54.66
CA PRO A 37 41.16 37.65 53.86
C PRO A 37 41.15 36.17 54.27
N ASP A 38 40.97 35.86 55.56
CA ASP A 38 41.00 34.49 56.08
C ASP A 38 39.85 33.64 55.53
N CYS A 39 38.63 34.19 55.49
CA CYS A 39 37.48 33.50 54.90
C CYS A 39 37.62 33.33 53.38
N ARG A 40 38.35 34.24 52.71
CA ARG A 40 38.64 34.14 51.27
C ARG A 40 39.61 33.01 50.97
N GLU A 41 40.60 32.80 51.84
CA GLU A 41 41.54 31.68 51.73
C GLU A 41 40.82 30.34 51.87
N VAL A 42 39.93 30.19 52.86
CA VAL A 42 39.12 28.97 53.05
C VAL A 42 38.27 28.66 51.80
N LEU A 43 37.60 29.66 51.22
CA LEU A 43 36.83 29.49 49.98
C LEU A 43 37.72 29.06 48.80
N SER A 44 38.95 29.57 48.72
CA SER A 44 39.91 29.19 47.67
C SER A 44 40.37 27.73 47.81
N HIS A 45 40.51 27.23 49.03
CA HIS A 45 40.82 25.82 49.29
C HIS A 45 39.67 24.90 48.87
N MET A 46 38.41 25.31 49.05
CA MET A 46 37.24 24.56 48.59
C MET A 46 37.13 24.55 47.05
N SER A 47 37.55 25.64 46.40
CA SER A 47 37.55 25.79 44.95
C SER A 47 38.70 25.03 44.25
N SER A 48 39.64 24.50 45.02
CA SER A 48 40.77 23.76 44.49
C SER A 48 40.31 22.38 44.02
N PRO A 49 40.48 22.02 42.73
CA PRO A 49 40.09 20.70 42.24
C PRO A 49 40.88 19.65 43.01
N MET A 50 40.18 18.82 43.78
CA MET A 50 40.79 17.70 44.50
C MET A 50 41.40 16.75 43.46
N PRO A 51 42.73 16.59 43.41
CA PRO A 51 43.35 15.74 42.41
C PRO A 51 43.02 14.29 42.73
N LEU A 52 42.01 13.74 42.08
CA LEU A 52 41.78 12.31 42.07
C LEU A 52 42.98 11.64 41.40
N PRO A 53 43.59 10.60 41.99
CA PRO A 53 44.68 9.88 41.36
C PRO A 53 44.27 9.42 39.97
N ALA A 54 45.12 9.64 38.96
CA ALA A 54 44.84 9.21 37.58
C ALA A 54 44.49 7.71 37.50
N GLN A 55 45.02 6.90 38.41
CA GLN A 55 44.70 5.48 38.57
C GLN A 55 43.22 5.23 38.89
N THR A 56 42.60 6.05 39.76
CA THR A 56 41.19 5.93 40.12
C THR A 56 40.26 6.31 38.96
N ILE A 57 40.64 7.32 38.18
CA ILE A 57 39.90 7.72 36.97
C ILE A 57 39.96 6.62 35.90
N GLU A 58 41.15 6.03 35.71
CA GLU A 58 41.34 4.96 34.72
C GLU A 58 40.64 3.66 35.14
N GLN A 59 40.67 3.31 36.43
CA GLN A 59 39.91 2.17 36.98
C GLN A 59 38.40 2.36 36.79
N ASN A 60 37.84 3.53 37.14
CA ASN A 60 36.42 3.82 36.95
C ASN A 60 36.01 3.76 35.47
N LYS A 61 36.88 4.20 34.54
CA LYS A 61 36.65 4.05 33.09
C LYS A 61 36.70 2.60 32.64
N GLN A 62 37.62 1.79 33.15
CA GLN A 62 37.73 0.37 32.82
C GLN A 62 36.55 -0.45 33.37
N GLU A 63 36.12 -0.17 34.60
CA GLU A 63 34.92 -0.76 35.20
C GLU A 63 33.66 -0.36 34.43
N GLY A 64 33.57 0.91 34.00
CA GLY A 64 32.51 1.39 33.12
C GLY A 64 32.54 0.78 31.71
N ALA A 65 33.72 0.43 31.18
CA ALA A 65 33.87 -0.17 29.86
C ALA A 65 33.25 -1.57 29.79
N GLY A 66 33.35 -2.37 30.86
CA GLY A 66 32.67 -3.66 30.96
C GLY A 66 31.14 -3.53 30.89
N LEU A 67 30.58 -2.53 31.57
CA LEU A 67 29.15 -2.22 31.52
C LEU A 67 28.69 -1.76 30.13
N GLN A 68 29.51 -0.96 29.43
CA GLN A 68 29.22 -0.53 28.06
C GLN A 68 29.22 -1.71 27.07
N GLN A 69 30.13 -2.66 27.22
CA GLN A 69 30.18 -3.87 26.38
C GLN A 69 28.93 -4.74 26.57
N VAL A 70 28.48 -4.92 27.81
CA VAL A 70 27.25 -5.66 28.14
C VAL A 70 26.01 -4.95 27.59
N ALA A 71 25.94 -3.61 27.73
CA ALA A 71 24.85 -2.82 27.17
C ALA A 71 24.77 -2.93 25.64
N ALA A 72 25.92 -2.91 24.96
CA ALA A 72 26.01 -3.07 23.51
C ALA A 72 25.61 -4.48 23.03
N GLN A 73 25.97 -5.53 23.78
CA GLN A 73 25.51 -6.89 23.48
C GLN A 73 24.00 -7.04 23.70
N TRP A 74 23.45 -6.43 24.74
CA TRP A 74 22.02 -6.49 25.02
C TRP A 74 21.21 -5.74 23.95
N SER A 75 21.65 -4.56 23.51
CA SER A 75 20.97 -3.82 22.43
C SER A 75 20.98 -4.59 21.12
N ARG A 76 22.10 -5.27 20.78
CA ARG A 76 22.20 -6.17 19.62
C ARG A 76 21.22 -7.35 19.72
N THR A 77 21.16 -8.02 20.87
CA THR A 77 20.26 -9.18 21.06
C THR A 77 18.77 -8.78 21.04
N LYS A 78 18.42 -7.61 21.60
CA LYS A 78 17.06 -7.04 21.49
C LYS A 78 16.70 -6.74 20.04
N TRP A 79 17.61 -6.13 19.28
CA TRP A 79 17.36 -5.77 17.89
C TRP A 79 17.22 -7.00 16.99
N ILE A 80 18.03 -8.05 17.20
CA ILE A 80 17.89 -9.31 16.47
C ILE A 80 16.52 -9.96 16.75
N SER A 81 16.09 -9.96 18.01
CA SER A 81 14.78 -10.54 18.39
C SER A 81 13.62 -9.75 17.79
N PHE A 82 13.72 -8.42 17.79
CA PHE A 82 12.75 -7.53 17.16
C PHE A 82 12.68 -7.74 15.64
N SER A 83 13.82 -7.78 14.96
CA SER A 83 13.90 -8.00 13.50
C SER A 83 13.32 -9.36 13.08
N LYS A 84 13.55 -10.42 13.87
CA LYS A 84 12.92 -11.74 13.64
C LYS A 84 11.40 -11.68 13.79
N GLY A 85 10.90 -11.02 14.84
CA GLY A 85 9.46 -10.83 15.05
C GLY A 85 8.81 -10.01 13.93
N LEU A 86 9.45 -8.93 13.51
CA LEU A 86 9.02 -8.10 12.40
C LEU A 86 8.96 -8.90 11.09
N LEU A 87 10.00 -9.69 10.80
CA LEU A 87 10.05 -10.52 9.61
C LEU A 87 8.92 -11.56 9.59
N ILE A 88 8.68 -12.27 10.70
CA ILE A 88 7.58 -13.24 10.80
C ILE A 88 6.23 -12.55 10.60
N THR A 89 6.04 -11.37 11.20
CA THR A 89 4.80 -10.60 11.07
C THR A 89 4.57 -10.15 9.64
N CYS A 90 5.60 -9.60 8.98
CA CYS A 90 5.54 -9.21 7.58
C CYS A 90 5.22 -10.39 6.67
N LEU A 91 5.81 -11.57 6.91
CA LEU A 91 5.49 -12.77 6.15
C LEU A 91 4.04 -13.20 6.35
N ALA A 92 3.53 -13.18 7.59
CA ALA A 92 2.15 -13.52 7.89
C ALA A 92 1.16 -12.56 7.22
N VAL A 93 1.40 -11.26 7.30
CA VAL A 93 0.58 -10.23 6.64
C VAL A 93 0.66 -10.37 5.12
N GLY A 94 1.86 -10.62 4.58
CA GLY A 94 2.07 -10.87 3.15
C GLY A 94 1.27 -12.08 2.66
N LEU A 95 1.26 -13.17 3.41
CA LEU A 95 0.46 -14.36 3.09
C LEU A 95 -1.04 -14.03 3.07
N LEU A 96 -1.55 -13.34 4.09
CA LEU A 96 -2.96 -12.93 4.15
C LEU A 96 -3.33 -12.02 2.98
N PHE A 97 -2.44 -11.11 2.60
CA PHE A 97 -2.64 -10.24 1.45
C PHE A 97 -2.70 -11.03 0.13
N LEU A 98 -1.79 -11.99 -0.09
CA LEU A 98 -1.81 -12.86 -1.27
C LEU A 98 -3.10 -13.69 -1.36
N VAL A 99 -3.55 -14.25 -0.23
CA VAL A 99 -4.82 -14.98 -0.14
C VAL A 99 -5.99 -14.05 -0.49
N TYR A 100 -6.01 -12.82 0.06
CA TYR A 100 -7.04 -11.84 -0.25
C TYR A 100 -7.06 -11.48 -1.75
N VAL A 101 -5.90 -11.22 -2.36
CA VAL A 101 -5.80 -10.92 -3.80
C VAL A 101 -6.29 -12.11 -4.64
N GLY A 102 -5.85 -13.33 -4.31
CA GLY A 102 -6.28 -14.54 -5.02
C GLY A 102 -7.78 -14.78 -4.94
N LEU A 103 -8.40 -14.55 -3.77
CA LEU A 103 -9.82 -14.80 -3.56
C LEU A 103 -10.73 -13.71 -4.15
N PHE A 104 -10.36 -12.43 -4.01
CA PHE A 104 -11.26 -11.30 -4.28
C PHE A 104 -10.90 -10.48 -5.51
N LYS A 105 -9.65 -10.55 -6.01
CA LYS A 105 -9.17 -9.68 -7.11
C LYS A 105 -8.83 -10.46 -8.37
N TRP A 106 -8.35 -11.69 -8.24
CA TRP A 106 -7.92 -12.46 -9.41
C TRP A 106 -9.11 -13.07 -10.15
N ASN A 107 -9.39 -12.57 -11.36
CA ASN A 107 -10.52 -12.97 -12.20
C ASN A 107 -10.28 -14.30 -12.96
N ILE A 108 -10.15 -15.41 -12.23
CA ILE A 108 -9.86 -16.73 -12.83
C ILE A 108 -11.10 -17.59 -13.09
N THR A 109 -12.23 -17.30 -12.44
CA THR A 109 -13.43 -18.15 -12.53
C THR A 109 -14.28 -17.71 -13.71
N SER A 110 -14.49 -18.61 -14.68
CA SER A 110 -15.44 -18.41 -15.77
C SER A 110 -16.88 -18.37 -15.24
N VAL A 111 -17.66 -17.42 -15.73
CA VAL A 111 -19.09 -17.36 -15.42
C VAL A 111 -19.81 -18.44 -16.23
N PRO A 112 -20.69 -19.25 -15.62
CA PRO A 112 -21.40 -20.30 -16.34
C PRO A 112 -22.54 -19.70 -17.19
N THR A 113 -22.85 -20.30 -18.33
CA THR A 113 -23.84 -19.75 -19.28
C THR A 113 -25.26 -19.72 -18.72
N ARG A 114 -25.59 -20.64 -17.80
CA ARG A 114 -26.91 -20.70 -17.14
C ARG A 114 -27.34 -19.42 -16.41
N VAL A 115 -26.40 -18.54 -16.07
CA VAL A 115 -26.69 -17.24 -15.44
C VAL A 115 -26.56 -16.07 -16.42
N MET A 116 -26.34 -16.35 -17.71
CA MET A 116 -26.24 -15.36 -18.77
C MET A 116 -27.54 -15.33 -19.55
N GLN A 117 -28.17 -14.17 -19.61
CA GLN A 117 -29.27 -13.90 -20.51
C GLN A 117 -28.73 -13.12 -21.71
N VAL A 118 -28.75 -13.75 -22.88
CA VAL A 118 -28.42 -13.10 -24.15
C VAL A 118 -29.71 -12.64 -24.81
N SER A 119 -29.71 -11.42 -25.32
CA SER A 119 -30.85 -10.81 -26.01
C SER A 119 -30.36 -9.87 -27.11
N ASP A 120 -31.26 -9.48 -28.01
CA ASP A 120 -30.99 -8.47 -29.06
C ASP A 120 -29.72 -8.75 -29.88
N ILE A 121 -29.58 -10.01 -30.33
CA ILE A 121 -28.51 -10.38 -31.26
C ILE A 121 -28.89 -9.81 -32.63
N SER A 122 -28.10 -8.85 -33.11
CA SER A 122 -28.35 -8.16 -34.37
C SER A 122 -27.04 -7.77 -35.06
N GLN A 123 -27.15 -7.27 -36.29
CA GLN A 123 -26.03 -6.78 -37.07
C GLN A 123 -26.19 -5.29 -37.38
N LEU A 124 -25.13 -4.52 -37.14
CA LEU A 124 -25.04 -3.10 -37.49
C LEU A 124 -24.85 -2.92 -39.01
N LYS A 125 -25.16 -1.73 -39.53
CA LYS A 125 -24.98 -1.37 -40.95
C LYS A 125 -23.55 -1.51 -41.46
N ASP A 126 -22.55 -1.36 -40.60
CA ASP A 126 -21.13 -1.55 -40.95
C ASP A 126 -20.71 -3.04 -40.97
N GLY A 127 -21.57 -3.94 -40.50
CA GLY A 127 -21.35 -5.37 -40.48
C GLY A 127 -20.90 -5.94 -39.13
N ARG A 128 -20.69 -5.11 -38.11
CA ARG A 128 -20.39 -5.57 -36.73
C ARG A 128 -21.59 -6.32 -36.15
N ILE A 129 -21.30 -7.42 -35.46
CA ILE A 129 -22.30 -8.20 -34.73
C ILE A 129 -22.43 -7.63 -33.33
N VAL A 130 -23.65 -7.34 -32.89
CA VAL A 130 -23.94 -6.80 -31.56
C VAL A 130 -24.94 -7.69 -30.83
N TYR A 131 -24.78 -7.80 -29.52
CA TYR A 131 -25.67 -8.59 -28.67
C TYR A 131 -25.63 -8.06 -27.23
N HIS A 132 -26.78 -8.07 -26.57
CA HIS A 132 -26.89 -7.68 -25.18
C HIS A 132 -26.74 -8.87 -24.25
N VAL A 133 -25.92 -8.72 -23.21
CA VAL A 133 -25.72 -9.76 -22.19
C VAL A 133 -26.04 -9.21 -20.81
N LYS A 134 -26.92 -9.93 -20.10
CA LYS A 134 -27.30 -9.62 -18.73
C LYS A 134 -27.11 -10.82 -17.81
N MET A 135 -26.35 -10.63 -16.74
CA MET A 135 -26.17 -11.66 -15.70
C MET A 135 -27.38 -11.65 -14.74
N THR A 136 -27.95 -12.83 -14.49
CA THR A 136 -29.18 -13.01 -13.70
C THR A 136 -28.91 -13.36 -12.23
N ASP A 137 -27.66 -13.66 -11.86
CA ASP A 137 -27.30 -14.14 -10.51
C ASP A 137 -26.99 -13.04 -9.49
N GLY A 138 -27.10 -11.76 -9.88
CA GLY A 138 -26.88 -10.60 -9.00
C GLY A 138 -25.42 -10.28 -8.69
N TYR A 139 -24.45 -10.90 -9.38
CA TYR A 139 -23.02 -10.66 -9.18
C TYR A 139 -22.37 -9.91 -10.35
N ASN A 140 -21.30 -9.18 -10.06
CA ASN A 140 -20.52 -8.49 -11.08
C ASN A 140 -19.72 -9.46 -11.96
N VAL A 141 -19.36 -8.93 -13.12
CA VAL A 141 -18.32 -9.45 -14.01
C VAL A 141 -17.20 -8.44 -14.00
N ASN A 142 -15.96 -8.90 -13.85
CA ASN A 142 -14.80 -8.03 -13.67
C ASN A 142 -13.90 -8.00 -14.92
N GLN A 143 -14.03 -9.01 -15.78
CA GLN A 143 -13.25 -9.14 -17.00
C GLN A 143 -14.04 -9.96 -18.03
N ALA A 144 -13.77 -9.76 -19.31
CA ALA A 144 -14.13 -10.70 -20.36
C ALA A 144 -12.85 -11.08 -21.12
N SER A 145 -12.57 -12.38 -21.26
CA SER A 145 -11.49 -12.86 -22.12
C SER A 145 -12.02 -13.22 -23.49
N ILE A 146 -11.17 -13.05 -24.50
CA ILE A 146 -11.46 -13.45 -25.87
C ILE A 146 -10.39 -14.45 -26.26
N ASP A 147 -10.81 -15.66 -26.57
CA ASP A 147 -9.95 -16.77 -26.91
C ASP A 147 -10.46 -17.39 -28.22
N SER A 148 -9.57 -17.87 -29.09
CA SER A 148 -9.94 -18.54 -30.34
C SER A 148 -9.26 -19.89 -30.47
N ASP A 149 -9.93 -20.85 -31.09
CA ASP A 149 -9.36 -22.16 -31.41
C ASP A 149 -8.93 -22.26 -32.88
N ALA A 150 -8.23 -23.35 -33.21
CA ALA A 150 -7.72 -23.61 -34.55
C ALA A 150 -8.83 -23.87 -35.60
N ASP A 151 -10.04 -24.20 -35.16
CA ASP A 151 -11.18 -24.46 -36.04
C ASP A 151 -11.88 -23.16 -36.50
N GLY A 152 -11.55 -22.04 -35.85
CA GLY A 152 -12.11 -20.72 -36.12
C GLY A 152 -13.30 -20.39 -35.20
N ASN A 153 -13.42 -21.03 -34.04
CA ASN A 153 -14.40 -20.62 -33.03
C ASN A 153 -13.80 -19.55 -32.13
N LEU A 154 -14.53 -18.46 -31.95
CA LEU A 154 -14.20 -17.36 -31.07
C LEU A 154 -15.05 -17.41 -29.81
N TYR A 155 -14.41 -17.42 -28.64
CA TYR A 155 -15.07 -17.52 -27.33
C TYR A 155 -14.89 -16.22 -26.55
N MET A 156 -15.99 -15.56 -26.26
CA MET A 156 -16.04 -14.47 -25.29
C MET A 156 -16.41 -15.07 -23.92
N THR A 157 -15.46 -15.12 -22.98
CA THR A 157 -15.68 -15.70 -21.64
C THR A 157 -15.68 -14.61 -20.56
N PRO A 158 -16.84 -14.30 -19.95
CA PRO A 158 -16.89 -13.47 -18.76
C PRO A 158 -16.18 -14.16 -17.58
N LYS A 159 -15.30 -13.43 -16.90
CA LYS A 159 -14.53 -13.90 -15.75
C LYS A 159 -14.74 -13.03 -14.51
N ARG A 160 -14.69 -13.69 -13.35
CA ARG A 160 -14.87 -13.07 -12.03
C ARG A 160 -13.94 -13.71 -10.98
N PRO A 161 -13.71 -13.05 -9.84
CA PRO A 161 -12.93 -13.64 -8.76
C PRO A 161 -13.69 -14.80 -8.11
N ILE A 162 -12.95 -15.63 -7.37
CA ILE A 162 -13.50 -16.79 -6.64
C ILE A 162 -14.62 -16.33 -5.69
N ILE A 163 -14.34 -15.30 -4.89
CA ILE A 163 -15.34 -14.66 -4.04
C ILE A 163 -15.98 -13.50 -4.82
N LYS A 164 -17.23 -13.75 -5.23
CA LYS A 164 -18.01 -12.87 -6.10
C LYS A 164 -18.40 -11.58 -5.37
N SER A 165 -18.28 -10.44 -6.07
CA SER A 165 -18.82 -9.16 -5.61
C SER A 165 -20.25 -8.95 -6.12
N LYS A 166 -21.14 -8.42 -5.27
CA LYS A 166 -22.52 -8.09 -5.67
C LYS A 166 -22.52 -6.89 -6.61
N LYS A 167 -23.48 -6.87 -7.54
CA LYS A 167 -23.72 -5.69 -8.39
C LYS A 167 -24.10 -4.50 -7.52
N PHE A 168 -23.42 -3.37 -7.74
CA PHE A 168 -23.79 -2.09 -7.12
C PHE A 168 -24.88 -1.37 -7.94
N ALA A 169 -24.87 -1.56 -9.26
CA ALA A 169 -25.82 -0.98 -10.19
C ALA A 169 -26.04 -1.90 -11.40
N ASN A 170 -27.10 -1.66 -12.17
CA ASN A 170 -27.43 -2.41 -13.39
C ASN A 170 -26.59 -1.95 -14.60
N MET A 171 -25.27 -1.86 -14.44
CA MET A 171 -24.33 -1.39 -15.45
C MET A 171 -23.02 -2.20 -15.43
N GLY A 172 -22.16 -1.97 -16.41
CA GLY A 172 -20.87 -2.65 -16.57
C GLY A 172 -20.99 -4.02 -17.24
N LEU A 173 -19.92 -4.82 -17.18
CA LEU A 173 -19.79 -6.10 -17.91
C LEU A 173 -20.85 -7.16 -17.55
N SER A 174 -21.67 -6.88 -16.55
CA SER A 174 -22.73 -7.77 -16.11
C SER A 174 -24.10 -7.44 -16.71
N ASN A 175 -24.21 -6.32 -17.45
CA ASN A 175 -25.40 -5.84 -18.13
C ASN A 175 -24.99 -4.78 -19.18
N MET A 176 -24.60 -5.23 -20.38
CA MET A 176 -24.20 -4.33 -21.47
C MET A 176 -24.32 -4.99 -22.84
N TYR A 177 -24.25 -4.18 -23.89
CA TYR A 177 -24.02 -4.67 -25.25
C TYR A 177 -22.55 -4.97 -25.46
N TYR A 178 -22.31 -6.08 -26.17
CA TYR A 178 -21.02 -6.46 -26.71
C TYR A 178 -21.08 -6.36 -28.22
N PHE A 179 -19.94 -6.07 -28.85
CA PHE A 179 -19.81 -6.05 -30.30
C PHE A 179 -18.58 -6.82 -30.75
N ASN A 180 -18.64 -7.41 -31.94
CA ASN A 180 -17.50 -8.07 -32.57
C ASN A 180 -17.49 -7.75 -34.08
N ASP A 181 -16.36 -7.24 -34.56
CA ASP A 181 -16.09 -7.09 -36.00
C ASP A 181 -15.33 -8.32 -36.51
N ILE A 182 -16.07 -9.26 -37.09
CA ILE A 182 -15.50 -10.50 -37.63
C ILE A 182 -14.67 -10.22 -38.90
N LYS A 183 -15.03 -9.20 -39.69
CA LYS A 183 -14.31 -8.87 -40.93
C LYS A 183 -12.94 -8.29 -40.60
N GLU A 184 -12.88 -7.31 -39.70
CA GLU A 184 -11.64 -6.71 -39.24
C GLU A 184 -10.74 -7.75 -38.56
N ARG A 185 -11.30 -8.58 -37.66
CA ARG A 185 -10.54 -9.63 -36.99
C ARG A 185 -9.96 -10.66 -37.97
N ASN A 186 -10.73 -11.09 -38.97
CA ASN A 186 -10.22 -11.99 -40.02
C ASN A 186 -9.15 -11.33 -40.90
N ALA A 187 -9.27 -10.03 -41.18
CA ALA A 187 -8.23 -9.29 -41.91
C ALA A 187 -6.92 -9.18 -41.10
N TYR A 188 -7.04 -8.98 -39.79
CA TYR A 188 -5.90 -8.98 -38.86
C TYR A 188 -5.23 -10.35 -38.80
N GLU A 189 -5.98 -11.43 -38.57
CA GLU A 189 -5.44 -12.81 -38.54
C GLU A 189 -4.72 -13.20 -39.83
N LYS A 190 -5.26 -12.78 -40.99
CA LYS A 190 -4.62 -13.01 -42.28
C LYS A 190 -3.28 -12.26 -42.43
N SER A 191 -3.15 -11.09 -41.80
CA SER A 191 -2.00 -10.21 -41.99
C SER A 191 -0.91 -10.39 -40.94
N PHE A 192 -1.29 -10.75 -39.71
CA PHE A 192 -0.41 -10.76 -38.54
C PHE A 192 -0.52 -12.03 -37.68
N GLY A 193 -1.53 -12.87 -37.89
CA GLY A 193 -1.80 -14.07 -37.11
C GLY A 193 -1.51 -15.36 -37.88
N GLU A 194 -2.18 -16.44 -37.49
CA GLU A 194 -1.99 -17.78 -38.08
C GLU A 194 -2.84 -18.00 -39.33
N GLY A 195 -3.59 -16.96 -39.77
CA GLY A 195 -4.49 -17.04 -40.91
C GLY A 195 -5.76 -17.85 -40.65
N VAL A 196 -6.06 -18.17 -39.40
CA VAL A 196 -7.29 -18.88 -39.01
C VAL A 196 -8.49 -17.94 -39.18
N GLN A 197 -9.41 -18.32 -40.05
CA GLN A 197 -10.64 -17.56 -40.27
C GLN A 197 -11.66 -17.89 -39.18
N ILE A 198 -12.17 -16.87 -38.51
CA ILE A 198 -13.28 -16.98 -37.57
C ILE A 198 -14.56 -17.33 -38.32
N LYS A 199 -15.17 -18.45 -37.92
CA LYS A 199 -16.40 -19.02 -38.48
C LYS A 199 -17.55 -19.00 -37.49
N ALA A 200 -17.29 -18.92 -36.19
CA ALA A 200 -18.32 -18.86 -35.18
C ALA A 200 -17.91 -18.01 -33.98
N LEU A 201 -18.89 -17.37 -33.35
CA LEU A 201 -18.78 -16.57 -32.14
C LEU A 201 -19.66 -17.18 -31.06
N TYR A 202 -19.04 -17.46 -29.92
CA TYR A 202 -19.66 -18.04 -28.75
C TYR A 202 -19.48 -17.14 -27.53
N LEU A 203 -20.47 -17.15 -26.65
CA LEU A 203 -20.37 -16.62 -25.29
C LEU A 203 -20.23 -17.78 -24.30
N GLY A 204 -19.17 -17.78 -23.51
CA GLY A 204 -18.84 -18.86 -22.57
C GLY A 204 -17.53 -19.59 -22.94
N THR A 205 -17.31 -20.75 -22.32
CA THR A 205 -16.12 -21.60 -22.53
C THR A 205 -16.40 -22.65 -23.61
N PRO A 206 -15.38 -23.36 -24.12
CA PRO A 206 -15.61 -24.47 -25.06
C PRO A 206 -16.61 -25.52 -24.55
N ASP A 207 -16.60 -25.83 -23.25
CA ASP A 207 -17.49 -26.85 -22.67
C ASP A 207 -18.87 -26.32 -22.24
N ASP A 208 -19.00 -25.01 -22.01
CA ASP A 208 -20.23 -24.34 -21.56
C ASP A 208 -20.42 -23.03 -22.34
N ARG A 209 -21.18 -23.08 -23.44
CA ARG A 209 -21.28 -21.98 -24.43
C ARG A 209 -22.69 -21.74 -24.98
N ILE A 210 -22.92 -20.51 -25.37
CA ILE A 210 -24.07 -20.04 -26.14
C ILE A 210 -23.57 -19.57 -27.52
N LEU A 211 -24.18 -20.07 -28.60
CA LEU A 211 -23.91 -19.59 -29.95
C LEU A 211 -24.51 -18.20 -30.14
N ILE A 212 -23.67 -17.24 -30.56
CA ILE A 212 -24.10 -15.87 -30.90
C ILE A 212 -24.22 -15.70 -32.41
N TRP A 213 -23.25 -16.23 -33.15
CA TRP A 213 -23.22 -16.14 -34.60
C TRP A 213 -22.37 -17.26 -35.19
N GLU A 214 -22.74 -17.73 -36.38
CA GLU A 214 -21.88 -18.59 -37.21
C GLU A 214 -21.94 -18.15 -38.67
N GLN A 215 -20.93 -18.53 -39.44
CA GLN A 215 -20.82 -18.18 -40.85
C GLN A 215 -22.04 -18.70 -41.63
N GLY A 216 -22.74 -17.77 -42.28
CA GLY A 216 -23.98 -18.07 -43.01
C GLY A 216 -25.25 -17.86 -42.18
N MET A 217 -25.15 -17.55 -40.89
CA MET A 217 -26.28 -17.12 -40.07
C MET A 217 -26.68 -15.70 -40.43
N GLU A 218 -27.93 -15.51 -40.87
CA GLU A 218 -28.53 -14.19 -41.05
C GLU A 218 -29.00 -13.66 -39.70
N LEU A 219 -28.45 -12.51 -39.29
CA LEU A 219 -28.88 -11.80 -38.09
C LEU A 219 -29.86 -10.68 -38.47
N PRO A 220 -30.83 -10.36 -37.60
CA PRO A 220 -31.70 -9.21 -37.81
C PRO A 220 -30.88 -7.91 -37.81
N ALA A 221 -31.34 -6.90 -38.54
CA ALA A 221 -30.74 -5.58 -38.50
C ALA A 221 -30.89 -4.96 -37.10
N ALA A 222 -29.85 -4.27 -36.64
CA ALA A 222 -29.89 -3.57 -35.37
C ALA A 222 -30.91 -2.43 -35.37
N SER A 223 -31.51 -2.18 -34.22
CA SER A 223 -32.40 -1.03 -34.03
C SER A 223 -31.66 0.31 -34.17
N GLU A 224 -32.37 1.38 -34.55
CA GLU A 224 -31.75 2.71 -34.66
C GLU A 224 -31.11 3.19 -33.36
N SER A 225 -31.66 2.82 -32.20
CA SER A 225 -31.07 3.13 -30.89
C SER A 225 -29.73 2.45 -30.68
N VAL A 226 -29.61 1.18 -31.07
CA VAL A 226 -28.37 0.41 -30.95
C VAL A 226 -27.32 0.94 -31.93
N GLU A 227 -27.74 1.26 -33.16
CA GLU A 227 -26.90 1.92 -34.16
C GLU A 227 -26.34 3.26 -33.66
N MET A 228 -27.18 4.12 -33.07
CA MET A 228 -26.73 5.41 -32.53
C MET A 228 -25.75 5.24 -31.38
N GLN A 229 -25.99 4.27 -30.48
CA GLN A 229 -25.09 4.01 -29.36
C GLN A 229 -23.67 3.70 -29.85
N PHE A 230 -23.53 2.74 -30.77
CA PHE A 230 -22.22 2.29 -31.25
C PHE A 230 -21.52 3.28 -32.20
N ASN A 231 -22.28 4.10 -32.94
CA ASN A 231 -21.71 5.19 -33.75
C ASN A 231 -21.24 6.37 -32.89
N SER A 232 -21.89 6.64 -31.76
CA SER A 232 -21.48 7.70 -30.83
C SER A 232 -20.17 7.37 -30.10
N GLU A 233 -20.01 6.11 -29.66
CA GLU A 233 -18.80 5.61 -29.00
C GLU A 233 -17.57 5.66 -29.95
N GLU A 234 -17.76 5.36 -31.23
CA GLU A 234 -16.69 5.45 -32.23
C GLU A 234 -16.18 6.90 -32.40
N ASN A 235 -17.09 7.87 -32.43
CA ASN A 235 -16.73 9.29 -32.57
C ASN A 235 -16.01 9.84 -31.34
N ASP A 236 -16.35 9.40 -30.13
CA ASP A 236 -15.63 9.80 -28.91
C ASP A 236 -14.23 9.14 -28.84
N SER A 237 -14.07 7.88 -29.29
CA SER A 237 -12.75 7.22 -29.35
C SER A 237 -11.76 7.87 -30.32
N LYS A 238 -12.25 8.56 -31.35
CA LYS A 238 -11.46 9.27 -32.38
C LYS A 238 -11.14 10.71 -32.01
N ARG A 239 -11.65 11.22 -30.88
CA ARG A 239 -11.37 12.57 -30.41
C ARG A 239 -9.95 12.62 -29.81
N PRO A 240 -9.06 13.51 -30.28
CA PRO A 240 -7.71 13.61 -29.71
C PRO A 240 -7.79 13.98 -28.22
N PRO A 241 -6.86 13.49 -27.38
CA PRO A 241 -6.79 13.93 -25.98
C PRO A 241 -6.58 15.43 -25.96
N GLY A 242 -7.53 16.14 -25.34
CA GLY A 242 -7.49 17.59 -25.15
C GLY A 242 -6.48 18.02 -24.09
#